data_AF-A0A7Y5TFH6-F1
#
_entry.id   AF-A0A7Y5TFH6-F1
#
_cell.length_a   1.000
_cell.length_b   1.000
_cell.length_c   1.000
_cell.angle_alpha   90.00
_cell.angle_beta   90.00
_cell.angle_gamma   90.00
#
_symmetry.space_group_name_H-M   'P 1'
#
loop_
_entity.id
_entity.type
_entity.pdbx_description
1 polymer ?
#
loop_
_entity_poly.entity_id
_entity_poly.type
_entity_poly.pdbx_seq_one_letter_code
_entity_poly.pdbx_strand_id
1 'polypeptide(L)' 'MEKVKGPAGGTRRYRSVVREESARQTRRTIVIAATRLFEEKGYGGTSLAEVAAAAGVARP' A
#
# COMPACT_ATOMS: atom_id res chain seq x y z
N MET A 1 -11.96 -17.93 -29.60
CA MET A 1 -11.62 -17.79 -28.16
C MET A 1 -10.58 -16.69 -28.12
N GLU A 2 -10.93 -15.46 -27.75
CA GLU A 2 -11.03 -15.04 -26.35
C GLU A 2 -11.93 -13.80 -26.28
N LYS A 3 -12.92 -13.84 -25.38
CA LYS A 3 -13.83 -12.73 -25.09
C LYS A 3 -13.24 -11.93 -23.93
N VAL A 4 -13.09 -10.61 -24.07
CA VAL A 4 -13.32 -9.70 -22.94
C VAL A 4 -13.99 -8.41 -23.43
N LYS A 5 -15.21 -8.20 -22.92
CA LYS A 5 -16.06 -7.01 -23.05
C LYS A 5 -15.84 -6.13 -21.80
N GLY A 6 -15.53 -4.84 -21.99
CA GLY A 6 -15.23 -3.86 -20.93
C GLY A 6 -16.45 -3.27 -20.20
N PRO A 7 -16.29 -2.14 -19.47
CA PRO A 7 -16.96 -0.94 -19.96
C PRO A 7 -16.21 0.40 -19.80
N ALA A 8 -16.36 1.20 -20.87
CA ALA A 8 -16.53 2.65 -20.99
C ALA A 8 -16.22 3.61 -19.82
N GLY A 9 -15.58 4.75 -20.15
CA GLY A 9 -15.91 6.05 -19.56
C GLY A 9 -14.75 6.92 -19.04
N GLY A 10 -14.41 7.99 -19.78
CA GLY A 10 -14.07 9.34 -19.29
C GLY A 10 -12.89 9.56 -18.33
N THR A 11 -11.85 10.26 -18.82
CA THR A 11 -10.79 10.99 -18.05
C THR A 11 -9.84 10.16 -17.16
N ARG A 12 -9.04 9.30 -17.78
CA ARG A 12 -8.08 8.41 -17.10
C ARG A 12 -6.63 8.92 -17.20
N ARG A 13 -6.32 10.04 -16.53
CA ARG A 13 -4.93 10.45 -16.19
C ARG A 13 -4.79 11.11 -14.81
N TYR A 14 -5.77 11.91 -14.38
CA TYR A 14 -5.73 12.56 -13.06
C TYR A 14 -5.78 11.56 -11.87
N ARG A 15 -6.49 10.44 -12.05
CA ARG A 15 -6.59 9.37 -11.05
C ARG A 15 -5.29 8.55 -10.90
N SER A 16 -4.34 8.70 -11.83
CA SER A 16 -3.05 7.99 -11.80
C SER A 16 -2.02 8.73 -10.95
N VAL A 17 -1.85 10.05 -11.15
CA VAL A 17 -0.90 10.86 -10.36
C VAL A 17 -1.25 10.85 -8.87
N VAL A 18 -2.51 11.12 -8.51
CA VAL A 18 -2.94 11.11 -7.10
C VAL A 18 -2.75 9.73 -6.46
N ARG A 19 -2.90 8.63 -7.23
CA ARG A 19 -2.66 7.28 -6.71
C ARG A 19 -1.18 6.93 -6.60
N GLU A 20 -0.34 7.38 -7.52
CA GLU A 20 1.12 7.20 -7.42
C GLU A 20 1.68 7.99 -6.24
N GLU A 21 1.19 9.21 -6.03
CA GLU A 21 1.57 10.05 -4.90
C GLU A 21 1.08 9.45 -3.58
N SER A 22 -0.17 8.96 -3.56
CA SER A 22 -0.72 8.20 -2.44
C SER A 22 0.10 6.94 -2.17
N ALA A 23 0.47 6.16 -3.19
CA ALA A 23 1.29 4.96 -3.05
C ALA A 23 2.69 5.28 -2.50
N ARG A 24 3.30 6.40 -2.92
CA ARG A 24 4.58 6.85 -2.39
C ARG A 24 4.46 7.26 -0.92
N GLN A 25 3.39 7.97 -0.56
CA GLN A 25 3.12 8.36 0.82
C GLN A 25 2.88 7.12 1.69
N THR A 26 2.07 6.18 1.21
CA THR A 26 1.82 4.89 1.86
C THR A 26 3.10 4.09 2.05
N ARG A 27 3.97 4.02 1.03
CA ARG A 27 5.27 3.33 1.15
C ARG A 27 6.13 3.95 2.25
N ARG A 28 6.17 5.29 2.35
CA ARG A 28 6.91 5.96 3.43
C ARG A 28 6.38 5.61 4.80
N THR A 29 5.05 5.63 4.98
CA THR A 29 4.41 5.23 6.24
C THR A 29 4.75 3.79 6.61
N ILE A 30 4.71 2.87 5.64
CA ILE A 30 5.08 1.47 5.84
C ILE A 30 6.54 1.34 6.32
N VAL A 31 7.48 2.02 5.66
CA VAL A 31 8.91 1.94 6.03
C VAL A 31 9.12 2.48 7.45
N ILE A 32 8.52 3.62 7.80
CA ILE A 32 8.64 4.20 9.15
C ILE A 32 8.06 3.26 10.21
N ALA A 33 6.89 2.69 9.95
CA ALA A 33 6.26 1.74 10.88
C ALA A 33 7.10 0.47 11.04
N ALA A 34 7.63 -0.07 9.94
CA ALA A 34 8.52 -1.24 9.95
C ALA A 34 9.79 -0.97 10.75
N THR A 35 10.46 0.17 10.51
CA THR A 35 11.67 0.55 11.25
C THR A 35 11.43 0.57 12.75
N ARG A 36 10.35 1.22 13.21
CA ARG A 36 10.01 1.26 14.65
C ARG A 36 9.76 -0.12 15.24
N LEU A 37 8.98 -0.95 14.54
CA LEU A 37 8.71 -2.32 14.98
C LEU A 37 9.99 -3.17 15.05
N PHE A 38 10.90 -3.01 14.08
CA PHE A 38 12.18 -3.69 14.10
C PHE A 38 13.09 -3.20 15.23
N GLU A 39 13.07 -1.90 15.57
CA GLU A 39 13.81 -1.37 16.72
C GLU A 39 13.25 -1.87 18.06
N GLU A 40 11.93 -1.99 18.20
CA GLU A 40 11.28 -2.39 19.45
C GLU A 40 11.27 -3.92 19.67
N LYS A 41 11.00 -4.69 18.63
CA LYS A 41 10.76 -6.15 18.72
C LYS A 41 11.85 -6.99 18.05
N GLY A 42 12.75 -6.37 17.30
CA GLY A 42 13.69 -7.06 16.44
C GLY A 42 13.02 -7.64 15.18
N TYR A 43 13.86 -8.13 14.26
CA TYR A 43 13.42 -8.68 12.97
C TYR A 43 12.59 -9.96 13.10
N GLY A 44 12.92 -10.84 14.04
CA GLY A 44 12.20 -12.11 14.23
C GLY A 44 10.83 -11.97 14.89
N GLY A 45 10.63 -10.90 15.67
CA GLY A 45 9.40 -10.63 16.41
C GLY A 45 8.38 -9.77 15.66
N THR A 46 8.72 -9.29 14.45
CA THR A 46 7.87 -8.39 13.68
C THR A 46 7.30 -9.10 12.45
N SER A 47 5.98 -9.25 12.40
CA SER A 47 5.29 -9.82 11.23
C SER A 47 4.90 -8.76 10.20
N LEU A 48 4.76 -9.16 8.93
CA LEU A 48 4.28 -8.28 7.86
C LEU A 48 2.85 -7.77 8.15
N ALA A 49 2.03 -8.57 8.81
CA ALA A 49 0.67 -8.18 9.21
C ALA A 49 0.70 -7.05 10.25
N GLU A 50 1.60 -7.10 11.23
CA GLU A 50 1.79 -6.02 12.20
C GLU A 50 2.29 -4.74 11.55
N VAL A 51 3.24 -4.84 10.61
CA VAL A 51 3.71 -3.67 9.85
C VAL A 51 2.56 -3.05 9.04
N ALA A 52 1.74 -3.88 8.39
CA ALA A 52 0.60 -3.41 7.61
C ALA A 52 -0.49 -2.77 8.48
N ALA A 53 -0.74 -3.32 9.67
CA ALA A 53 -1.66 -2.77 10.66
C ALA A 53 -1.14 -1.45 11.22
N ALA A 54 0.13 -1.39 11.63
CA ALA A 54 0.78 -0.18 12.15
C ALA A 54 0.86 0.94 11.10
N ALA A 55 1.00 0.60 9.82
CA ALA A 55 1.00 1.56 8.72
C ALA A 55 -0.41 1.98 8.25
N GLY A 56 -1.48 1.36 8.79
CA GLY A 56 -2.87 1.66 8.41
C GLY A 56 -3.23 1.25 6.98
N VAL A 57 -2.51 0.28 6.41
CA VAL A 57 -2.69 -0.17 5.02
C VAL A 57 -3.39 -1.51 4.89
N ALA A 58 -3.53 -2.25 5.99
CA ALA A 58 -4.37 -3.43 6.06
C ALA A 58 -5.82 -3.03 5.77
N ARG A 59 -6.34 -3.42 4.60
CA ARG A 59 -7.78 -3.42 4.35
C ARG A 59 -8.36 -4.77 4.81
N PRO A 60 -9.59 -4.79 5.34
CA PRO A 60 -10.30 -6.03 5.65
C PRO A 60 -10.54 -6.87 4.39
#